data_AF-A0A7C6I2G5-F1
#
_entry.id   AF-A0A7C6I2G5-F1
#
_cell.length_a   1.000
_cell.length_b   1.000
_cell.length_c   1.000
_cell.angle_alpha   90.00
_cell.angle_beta   90.00
_cell.angle_gamma   90.00
#
_symmetry.space_group_name_H-M   'P 1'
#
loop_
_entity.id
_entity.type
_entity.pdbx_description
1 polymer ?
#
loop_
_entity_poly.entity_id
_entity_poly.type
_entity_poly.pdbx_seq_one_letter_code
_entity_poly.pdbx_strand_id
1 'polypeptide(L)'
;MNDNNIFGYYTGLTFFNKLGLTTQVPNVIEVTTNKEKSNKRTININGRKVILRRGKVFIDNDNYKVLQFLDMFNMIKLYQIEENYDILKKYITENDFNQKNIVNLLPKYSSKVIRLIFESGLINEFTQ
;
A
#
# COMPACT_ATOMS: atom_id res chain seq x y z
N MET A 1 -21.51 19.03 0.97
CA MET A 1 -20.88 17.91 0.24
C MET A 1 -19.96 17.24 1.24
N ASN A 2 -20.14 15.95 1.53
CA ASN A 2 -19.27 15.27 2.49
C ASN A 2 -17.90 15.05 1.82
N ASP A 3 -16.89 15.80 2.22
CA ASP A 3 -15.49 15.69 1.75
C ASP A 3 -14.79 14.39 2.22
N ASN A 4 -15.55 13.34 2.55
CA ASN A 4 -15.06 12.04 3.02
C ASN A 4 -14.74 11.06 1.88
N ASN A 5 -14.53 11.54 0.66
CA ASN A 5 -14.16 10.66 -0.46
C ASN A 5 -12.64 10.50 -0.51
N ILE A 6 -12.14 9.34 -0.11
CA ILE A 6 -10.73 8.99 -0.29
C ILE A 6 -10.44 8.84 -1.79
N PHE A 7 -9.46 9.61 -2.28
CA PHE A 7 -9.01 9.61 -3.69
C PHE A 7 -7.51 9.31 -3.82
N GLY A 8 -6.88 8.88 -2.72
CA GLY A 8 -5.47 8.56 -2.67
C GLY A 8 -5.02 8.12 -1.28
N TYR A 9 -3.82 7.56 -1.20
CA TYR A 9 -3.22 7.03 0.02
C TYR A 9 -1.71 7.26 0.05
N TYR A 10 -1.14 7.34 1.25
CA TYR A 10 0.31 7.37 1.43
C TYR A 10 0.91 6.03 1.00
N THR A 11 2.03 6.05 0.29
CA THR A 11 2.72 4.82 -0.15
C THR A 11 4.22 4.91 0.13
N GLY A 12 4.97 3.90 -0.31
CA GLY A 12 6.42 3.82 -0.15
C GLY A 12 6.87 3.96 1.31
N LEU A 13 8.00 4.64 1.52
CA LEU A 13 8.59 4.78 2.86
C LEU A 13 7.68 5.55 3.85
N THR A 14 6.79 6.42 3.34
CA THR A 14 5.78 7.08 4.19
C THR A 14 4.80 6.07 4.79
N PHE A 15 4.38 5.08 4.00
CA PHE A 15 3.51 4.02 4.51
C PHE A 15 4.27 3.06 5.44
N PHE A 16 5.52 2.71 5.12
CA PHE A 16 6.33 1.83 5.96
C PHE A 16 6.52 2.42 7.36
N ASN A 17 6.82 3.72 7.44
CA ASN A 17 6.94 4.41 8.72
C ASN A 17 5.61 4.47 9.48
N LYS A 18 4.49 4.75 8.78
CA LYS A 18 3.14 4.75 9.38
C LYS A 18 2.71 3.39 9.92
N LEU A 19 3.12 2.30 9.28
CA LEU A 19 2.88 0.93 9.75
C LEU A 19 3.82 0.50 10.88
N GLY A 20 4.89 1.26 11.15
CA GLY A 20 5.91 0.87 12.13
C GLY A 20 6.97 -0.09 11.60
N LEU A 21 7.03 -0.33 10.28
CA LEU A 21 8.05 -1.18 9.64
C LEU A 21 9.43 -0.51 9.59
N THR A 22 9.50 0.79 9.90
CA THR A 22 10.75 1.53 10.02
C THR A 22 10.57 2.73 10.93
N THR A 23 11.60 3.06 11.71
CA THR A 23 11.68 4.28 12.53
C THR A 23 12.20 5.47 11.73
N GLN A 24 12.72 5.26 10.51
CA GLN A 24 13.26 6.33 9.69
C GLN A 24 12.13 7.23 9.19
N VAL A 25 12.18 8.50 9.57
CA VAL A 25 11.28 9.52 9.05
C VAL A 25 11.65 9.79 7.58
N PRO A 26 10.74 9.58 6.62
CA PRO A 26 11.06 9.75 5.22
C PRO A 26 11.19 11.23 4.84
N ASN A 27 12.30 11.57 4.18
CA ASN A 27 12.54 12.92 3.65
C ASN A 27 11.66 13.27 2.44
N VAL A 28 10.98 12.27 1.86
CA VAL A 28 10.09 12.41 0.71
C VAL A 28 8.74 11.80 1.05
N ILE A 29 7.68 12.59 0.88
CA ILE A 29 6.31 12.09 1.02
C ILE A 29 5.90 11.45 -0.30
N GLU A 30 5.33 10.26 -0.24
CA GLU A 30 4.85 9.55 -1.42
C GLU A 30 3.35 9.26 -1.31
N VAL A 31 2.60 9.60 -2.36
CA VAL A 31 1.14 9.45 -2.42
C VAL A 31 0.73 8.84 -3.76
N THR A 32 -0.07 7.79 -3.71
CA THR A 32 -0.77 7.26 -4.89
C THR A 32 -2.18 7.88 -4.94
N THR A 33 -2.62 8.40 -6.09
CA THR A 33 -3.88 9.15 -6.19
C THR A 33 -4.56 9.04 -7.57
N ASN A 34 -5.90 9.17 -7.58
CA ASN A 34 -6.70 9.32 -8.80
C ASN A 34 -6.43 10.62 -9.57
N LYS A 35 -5.85 11.62 -8.89
CA LYS A 35 -5.58 12.95 -9.49
C LYS A 35 -4.27 13.01 -10.27
N GLU A 36 -3.50 11.93 -10.29
CA GLU A 36 -2.24 11.85 -11.02
C GLU A 36 -2.42 11.03 -12.29
N LYS A 37 -2.16 11.65 -13.44
CA LYS A 37 -2.29 11.01 -14.76
C LYS A 37 -1.01 10.29 -15.19
N SER A 38 0.14 10.78 -14.75
CA SER A 38 1.43 10.19 -15.07
C SER A 38 1.77 9.04 -14.12
N ASN A 39 2.60 8.09 -14.55
CA ASN A 39 3.01 6.99 -13.67
C ASN A 39 3.73 7.50 -12.41
N LYS A 40 4.45 8.61 -12.53
CA LYS A 40 5.17 9.26 -11.45
C LYS A 40 5.41 10.73 -11.78
N ARG A 41 5.03 11.62 -10.87
CA ARG A 41 5.39 13.04 -10.89
C ARG A 41 6.05 13.41 -9.57
N THR A 42 7.10 14.21 -9.63
CA THR A 42 7.74 14.77 -8.43
C THR A 42 7.45 16.26 -8.38
N ILE A 43 6.95 16.73 -7.24
CA ILE A 43 6.67 18.14 -6.98
C ILE A 43 7.37 18.58 -5.69
N ASN A 44 7.50 19.88 -5.50
CA ASN A 44 7.97 20.47 -4.25
C ASN A 44 6.83 21.26 -3.60
N ILE A 45 6.55 20.99 -2.33
CA ILE A 45 5.57 21.72 -1.51
C ILE A 45 6.31 22.22 -0.27
N ASN A 46 6.39 23.54 -0.10
CA ASN A 46 7.06 24.18 1.04
C ASN A 46 8.47 23.62 1.33
N GLY A 47 9.28 23.47 0.27
CA GLY A 47 10.64 22.93 0.37
C GLY A 47 10.73 21.41 0.57
N ARG A 48 9.61 20.69 0.66
CA ARG A 48 9.59 19.22 0.76
C ARG A 48 9.26 18.59 -0.57
N LYS A 49 10.03 17.56 -0.94
CA LYS A 49 9.75 16.75 -2.12
C LYS A 49 8.55 15.85 -1.86
N VAL A 50 7.59 15.87 -2.78
CA VAL A 50 6.43 14.97 -2.79
C VAL A 50 6.42 14.21 -4.11
N ILE A 51 6.29 12.89 -4.03
CA ILE A 51 6.12 12.02 -5.19
C ILE A 51 4.64 11.65 -5.29
N LEU A 52 4.04 11.95 -6.44
CA LEU A 52 2.70 11.54 -6.80
C LEU A 52 2.77 10.37 -7.77
N ARG A 53 1.97 9.34 -7.53
CA ARG A 53 1.78 8.19 -8.42
C ARG A 53 0.33 8.05 -8.83
N ARG A 54 0.13 7.60 -10.06
CA ARG A 54 -1.19 7.17 -10.54
C ARG A 54 -1.61 5.87 -9.83
N GLY A 55 -2.87 5.81 -9.40
CA GLY A 55 -3.49 4.58 -8.90
C GLY A 55 -3.55 3.47 -9.97
N LYS A 56 -3.29 2.23 -9.56
CA LYS A 56 -3.41 1.04 -10.43
C LYS A 56 -4.85 0.80 -10.88
N VAL A 57 -5.79 1.14 -10.02
CA VAL A 57 -7.23 1.16 -10.25
C VAL A 57 -7.81 2.45 -9.65
N PHE A 58 -9.08 2.73 -9.89
CA PHE A 58 -9.76 3.86 -9.25
C PHE A 58 -9.80 3.67 -7.74
N ILE A 59 -9.33 4.67 -6.99
CA ILE A 59 -9.22 4.63 -5.54
C ILE A 59 -10.49 5.20 -4.91
N ASP A 60 -11.04 4.50 -3.93
CA ASP A 60 -12.21 4.92 -3.15
C ASP A 60 -12.07 4.51 -1.68
N ASN A 61 -13.12 4.76 -0.89
CA ASN A 61 -13.15 4.43 0.53
C ASN A 61 -13.08 2.92 0.81
N ASP A 62 -13.49 2.08 -0.14
CA ASP A 62 -13.61 0.64 0.05
C ASP A 62 -12.29 -0.08 -0.27
N ASN A 63 -11.51 0.46 -1.22
CA ASN A 63 -10.33 -0.21 -1.73
C ASN A 63 -8.98 0.42 -1.32
N TYR A 64 -8.95 1.66 -0.80
CA TYR A 64 -7.66 2.34 -0.62
C TYR A 64 -6.71 1.61 0.33
N LYS A 65 -7.21 0.98 1.40
CA LYS A 65 -6.39 0.25 2.38
C LYS A 65 -5.73 -0.98 1.77
N VAL A 66 -6.49 -1.75 0.97
CA VAL A 66 -5.96 -2.95 0.31
C VAL A 66 -4.99 -2.58 -0.80
N LEU A 67 -5.27 -1.53 -1.57
CA LEU A 67 -4.33 -1.02 -2.59
C LEU A 67 -3.02 -0.52 -1.96
N GLN A 68 -3.13 0.21 -0.84
CA GLN A 68 -1.98 0.68 -0.07
C GLN A 68 -1.13 -0.49 0.44
N PHE A 69 -1.78 -1.54 0.97
CA PHE A 69 -1.11 -2.75 1.43
C PHE A 69 -0.39 -3.48 0.29
N LEU A 70 -1.07 -3.74 -0.83
CA LEU A 70 -0.48 -4.43 -1.98
C LEU A 70 0.65 -3.62 -2.63
N ASP A 71 0.55 -2.28 -2.64
CA ASP A 71 1.60 -1.40 -3.16
C ASP A 71 2.92 -1.51 -2.36
N MET A 72 2.84 -1.79 -1.07
CA MET A 72 4.00 -2.00 -0.18
C MET A 72 4.93 -3.11 -0.69
N PHE A 73 4.35 -4.17 -1.27
CA PHE A 73 5.10 -5.35 -1.75
C PHE A 73 6.01 -5.06 -2.93
N ASN A 74 5.83 -3.91 -3.61
CA ASN A 74 6.77 -3.49 -4.65
C ASN A 74 8.16 -3.19 -4.06
N MET A 75 8.23 -2.75 -2.79
CA MET A 75 9.44 -2.28 -2.13
C MET A 75 9.95 -3.19 -1.00
N ILE A 76 9.06 -3.92 -0.32
CA ILE A 76 9.44 -4.81 0.79
C ILE A 76 10.14 -6.09 0.27
N LYS A 77 10.95 -6.71 1.12
CA LYS A 77 11.60 -8.01 0.89
C LYS A 77 11.02 -9.08 1.81
N LEU A 78 11.18 -10.36 1.45
CA LEU A 78 10.62 -11.49 2.20
C LEU A 78 11.01 -11.47 3.68
N TYR A 79 12.31 -11.33 4.01
CA TYR A 79 12.76 -11.28 5.41
C TYR A 79 12.11 -10.14 6.21
N GLN A 80 11.83 -8.99 5.58
CA GLN A 80 11.15 -7.87 6.26
C GLN A 80 9.68 -8.18 6.51
N ILE A 81 9.04 -8.98 5.65
CA ILE A 81 7.68 -9.46 5.87
C ILE A 81 7.68 -10.42 7.06
N GLU A 82 8.62 -11.35 7.10
CA GLU A 82 8.76 -12.34 8.19
C GLU A 82 9.03 -11.65 9.54
N GLU A 83 9.97 -10.70 9.59
CA GLU A 83 10.29 -9.91 10.80
C GLU A 83 9.11 -9.09 11.32
N ASN A 84 8.19 -8.68 10.44
CA ASN A 84 7.07 -7.80 10.77
C ASN A 84 5.72 -8.49 10.58
N TYR A 85 5.68 -9.82 10.60
CA TYR A 85 4.50 -10.61 10.22
C TYR A 85 3.28 -10.22 11.05
N ASP A 86 3.43 -10.08 12.36
CA ASP A 86 2.33 -9.74 13.27
C ASP A 86 1.75 -8.34 13.00
N ILE A 87 2.60 -7.37 12.62
CA ILE A 87 2.16 -6.02 12.25
C ILE A 87 1.31 -6.09 10.97
N LEU A 88 1.77 -6.87 9.98
CA LEU A 88 1.07 -7.02 8.70
C LEU A 88 -0.23 -7.80 8.87
N LYS A 89 -0.22 -8.89 9.65
CA LYS A 89 -1.43 -9.64 10.02
C LYS A 89 -2.43 -8.74 10.73
N LYS A 90 -2.00 -7.95 11.72
CA LYS A 90 -2.86 -6.99 12.41
C LYS A 90 -3.47 -5.98 11.43
N TYR A 91 -2.69 -5.48 10.48
CA TYR A 91 -3.22 -4.57 9.45
C TYR A 91 -4.25 -5.26 8.55
N ILE A 92 -4.06 -6.54 8.21
CA ILE A 92 -5.04 -7.31 7.43
C ILE A 92 -6.36 -7.43 8.22
N THR A 93 -6.29 -7.79 9.50
CA THR A 93 -7.49 -8.03 10.33
C THR A 93 -8.23 -6.74 10.68
N GLU A 94 -7.53 -5.66 11.07
CA GLU A 94 -8.16 -4.37 11.40
C GLU A 94 -8.85 -3.68 10.22
N ASN A 95 -8.57 -4.14 8.99
CA ASN A 95 -9.12 -3.56 7.77
C ASN A 95 -10.05 -4.52 7.00
N ASP A 96 -10.43 -5.65 7.61
CA ASP A 96 -11.38 -6.63 7.08
C ASP A 96 -11.06 -7.06 5.63
N PHE A 97 -9.78 -7.32 5.36
CA PHE A 97 -9.34 -7.74 4.03
C PHE A 97 -9.83 -9.14 3.72
N ASN A 98 -10.96 -9.22 3.01
CA ASN A 98 -11.48 -10.50 2.54
C ASN A 98 -10.75 -11.01 1.28
N GLN A 99 -10.72 -12.34 1.15
CA GLN A 99 -10.10 -13.05 0.03
C GLN A 99 -10.60 -12.56 -1.34
N LYS A 100 -11.90 -12.25 -1.48
CA LYS A 100 -12.49 -11.81 -2.75
C LYS A 100 -11.87 -10.50 -3.25
N ASN A 101 -11.70 -9.53 -2.35
CA ASN A 101 -11.12 -8.22 -2.68
C ASN A 101 -9.66 -8.37 -3.10
N ILE A 102 -8.89 -9.21 -2.39
CA ILE A 102 -7.48 -9.47 -2.70
C ILE A 102 -7.32 -10.19 -4.04
N VAL A 103 -8.05 -11.29 -4.26
CA VAL A 103 -7.95 -12.10 -5.48
C VAL A 103 -8.29 -11.29 -6.74
N ASN A 104 -9.24 -10.36 -6.66
CA ASN A 104 -9.59 -9.48 -7.79
C ASN A 104 -8.49 -8.44 -8.09
N LEU A 105 -7.72 -8.03 -7.09
CA LEU A 105 -6.67 -7.02 -7.20
C LEU A 105 -5.30 -7.60 -7.55
N LEU A 106 -4.96 -8.80 -7.06
CA LEU A 106 -3.66 -9.45 -7.28
C LEU A 106 -3.20 -9.48 -8.75
N PRO A 107 -4.08 -9.76 -9.75
CA PRO A 107 -3.69 -9.72 -11.16
C PRO A 107 -3.20 -8.35 -11.67
N LYS A 108 -3.42 -7.25 -10.92
CA LYS A 108 -2.92 -5.90 -11.24
C LYS A 108 -1.51 -5.65 -10.72
N TYR A 109 -0.91 -6.63 -10.05
CA TYR A 109 0.42 -6.56 -9.46
C TYR A 109 1.38 -7.52 -10.16
N SER A 110 2.69 -7.26 -9.99
CA SER A 110 3.73 -8.08 -10.61
C SER A 110 3.81 -9.46 -9.97
N SER A 111 4.36 -10.44 -10.69
CA SER A 111 4.59 -11.79 -10.16
C SER A 111 5.43 -11.79 -8.88
N LYS A 112 6.32 -10.79 -8.69
CA LYS A 112 7.07 -10.58 -7.44
C LYS A 112 6.14 -10.33 -6.26
N VAL A 113 5.16 -9.43 -6.39
CA VAL A 113 4.22 -9.11 -5.31
C VAL A 113 3.42 -10.34 -4.93
N ILE A 114 2.87 -11.03 -5.93
CA ILE A 114 2.12 -12.28 -5.73
C ILE A 114 3.01 -13.28 -4.99
N ARG A 115 4.22 -13.55 -5.50
CA ARG A 115 5.15 -14.49 -4.89
C ARG A 115 5.44 -14.18 -3.42
N LEU A 116 5.72 -12.93 -3.07
CA LEU A 116 5.99 -12.52 -1.68
C LEU A 116 4.81 -12.79 -0.74
N ILE A 117 3.58 -12.55 -1.19
CA ILE A 117 2.37 -12.80 -0.39
C ILE A 117 2.19 -14.30 -0.11
N PHE A 118 2.47 -15.15 -1.10
CA PHE A 118 2.39 -16.61 -0.94
C PHE A 118 3.56 -17.15 -0.11
N GLU A 119 4.80 -16.77 -0.42
CA GLU A 119 6.02 -17.24 0.28
C GLU A 119 6.00 -16.86 1.76
N SER A 120 5.47 -15.68 2.11
CA SER A 120 5.37 -15.24 3.51
C SER A 120 4.24 -15.91 4.30
N GLY A 121 3.31 -16.62 3.66
CA GLY A 121 2.14 -17.19 4.32
C GLY A 121 1.00 -16.20 4.61
N LEU A 122 1.16 -14.91 4.31
CA LEU A 122 0.13 -13.88 4.52
C LEU A 122 -1.17 -14.17 3.75
N ILE A 123 -1.11 -14.95 2.67
CA ILE A 123 -2.29 -15.41 1.94
C ILE A 123 -3.34 -16.07 2.86
N ASN A 124 -2.89 -16.76 3.92
CA ASN A 124 -3.74 -17.47 4.88
C ASN A 124 -4.46 -16.54 5.88
N GLU A 125 -4.06 -15.27 5.94
CA GLU A 125 -4.69 -14.28 6.81
C GLU A 125 -5.85 -13.56 6.10
N PHE A 126 -5.96 -13.65 4.77
CA PHE A 126 -7.11 -13.12 4.02
C PHE A 126 -8.32 -14.06 3.99
N THR A 127 -8.17 -15.29 4.48
CA THR A 127 -9.16 -16.36 4.43
C THR A 127 -9.88 -16.59 5.76
N GLN A 128 -9.50 -15.85 6.81
CA GLN A 128 -10.14 -15.90 8.12
C GLN A 128 -11.34 -14.95 8.20
#